data_AF-X1IEJ1-F1
#
_entry.id   AF-X1IEJ1-F1
#
_cell.length_a   1.000
_cell.length_b   1.000
_cell.length_c   1.000
_cell.angle_alpha   90.00
_cell.angle_beta   90.00
_cell.angle_gamma   90.00
#
_symmetry.space_group_name_H-M   'P 1'
#
loop_
_entity.id
_entity.type
_entity.pdbx_description
1 polymer ?
#
loop_
_entity_poly.entity_id
_entity_poly.type
_entity_poly.pdbx_seq_one_letter_code
_entity_poly.pdbx_strand_id
1 'polypeptide(L)' 'RPEFALEAYLRQAEIESASGAIRIPVNCGQQLYDVIDITDSRAGLSAEKKRVLGLILVYNPRRGEYDERLLLGAV' A
#
# COMPACT_ATOMS: atom_id res chain seq x y z
N ARG A 1 14.81 -27.02 -13.55
CA ARG A 1 14.59 -27.68 -12.25
C ARG A 1 13.40 -27.03 -11.58
N PRO A 2 12.45 -27.80 -11.01
CA PRO A 2 11.15 -27.30 -10.52
C PRO A 2 11.23 -26.42 -9.25
N GLU A 3 12.32 -26.50 -8.49
CA GLU A 3 12.56 -25.71 -7.27
C GLU A 3 12.49 -24.19 -7.46
N PHE A 4 12.99 -23.64 -8.57
CA PHE A 4 12.93 -22.19 -8.83
C PHE A 4 11.52 -21.66 -9.11
N ALA A 5 10.64 -22.49 -9.67
CA ALA A 5 9.26 -22.11 -9.97
C ALA A 5 8.42 -22.04 -8.69
N LEU A 6 8.68 -22.93 -7.73
CA LEU A 6 8.04 -22.93 -6.42
C LEU A 6 8.47 -21.70 -5.60
N GLU A 7 9.76 -21.37 -5.61
CA GLU A 7 10.30 -20.20 -4.90
C GLU A 7 9.72 -18.89 -5.45
N ALA A 8 9.62 -18.75 -6.78
CA ALA A 8 8.97 -17.62 -7.41
C ALA A 8 7.47 -17.53 -7.06
N TYR A 9 6.77 -18.67 -7.01
CA TYR A 9 5.35 -18.73 -6.65
C TYR A 9 5.10 -18.32 -5.19
N LEU A 10 5.91 -18.83 -4.26
CA LEU A 10 5.82 -18.47 -2.85
C LEU A 10 6.10 -16.99 -2.63
N ARG A 11 7.12 -16.45 -3.31
CA ARG A 11 7.44 -15.01 -3.24
C ARG A 11 6.29 -14.14 -3.76
N GLN A 12 5.64 -14.55 -4.84
CA GLN A 12 4.50 -13.82 -5.40
C GLN A 12 3.30 -13.84 -4.44
N ALA A 13 3.00 -14.99 -3.83
CA ALA A 13 1.93 -15.11 -2.85
C ALA A 13 2.18 -14.27 -1.58
N GLU A 14 3.43 -14.17 -1.12
CA GLU A 14 3.82 -13.29 -0.02
C GLU A 14 3.59 -11.80 -0.36
N ILE A 15 3.95 -11.38 -1.58
CA ILE A 15 3.74 -10.01 -2.06
C ILE A 15 2.25 -9.68 -2.15
N GLU A 16 1.45 -10.61 -2.68
CA GLU A 16 0.00 -10.45 -2.80
C GLU A 16 -0.69 -10.43 -1.43
N SER A 17 -0.27 -11.28 -0.48
CA SER A 17 -0.80 -11.27 0.88
C SER A 17 -0.46 -9.99 1.65
N ALA A 18 0.64 -9.32 1.31
CA ALA A 18 1.04 -8.05 1.90
C ALA A 18 0.47 -6.82 1.16
N SER A 19 -0.29 -7.05 0.08
CA SER A 19 -0.95 -5.99 -0.67
C SER A 19 -2.14 -5.42 0.09
N GLY A 20 -2.36 -4.12 -0.07
CA GLY A 20 -3.46 -3.44 0.62
C GLY A 20 -3.72 -2.06 0.07
N ALA A 21 -4.74 -1.38 0.61
CA ALA A 21 -5.01 0.00 0.27
C ALA A 21 -5.42 0.81 1.50
N ILE A 22 -4.94 2.05 1.58
CA ILE A 22 -5.32 3.00 2.63
C ILE A 22 -5.86 4.28 2.00
N ARG A 23 -6.70 4.99 2.75
CA ARG A 23 -7.16 6.33 2.40
C ARG A 23 -6.45 7.35 3.28
N ILE A 24 -5.94 8.40 2.66
CA ILE A 24 -5.28 9.51 3.33
C ILE A 24 -5.81 10.85 2.78
N PRO A 25 -5.65 11.96 3.51
CA PRO A 25 -5.76 13.29 2.91
C PRO A 25 -4.75 13.42 1.77
N VAL A 26 -5.07 14.26 0.78
CA VAL A 26 -4.18 14.51 -0.36
C VAL A 26 -2.82 15.02 0.11
N ASN A 27 -1.75 14.34 -0.31
CA ASN A 27 -0.38 14.72 0.03
C ASN A 27 0.41 15.03 -1.25
N CYS A 28 0.79 16.29 -1.46
CA CYS A 28 1.54 16.72 -2.64
C CYS A 28 2.98 16.19 -2.71
N GLY A 29 3.52 15.69 -1.59
CA GLY A 29 4.87 15.11 -1.53
C GLY A 29 4.91 13.59 -1.68
N GLN A 30 3.76 12.90 -1.75
CA GLN A 30 3.72 11.46 -1.87
C GLN A 30 4.02 11.03 -3.32
N GLN A 31 4.98 10.12 -3.49
CA GLN A 31 5.39 9.60 -4.79
C GLN A 31 5.26 8.07 -4.88
N LEU A 32 5.23 7.57 -6.12
CA LEU A 32 5.24 6.13 -6.39
C LEU A 32 6.59 5.54 -5.95
N TYR A 33 6.53 4.36 -5.33
CA TYR A 33 7.66 3.62 -4.76
C TYR A 33 8.27 4.18 -3.47
N ASP A 34 7.70 5.25 -2.92
CA ASP A 34 8.04 5.68 -1.56
C ASP A 34 7.79 4.55 -0.56
N VAL A 35 8.66 4.47 0.45
CA VAL A 35 8.47 3.60 1.60
C VAL A 35 7.87 4.43 2.74
N ILE A 36 6.71 4.02 3.21
CA ILE A 36 5.97 4.70 4.29
C ILE A 36 5.85 3.79 5.52
N ASP A 37 5.78 4.41 6.69
CA ASP A 37 5.47 3.73 7.94
C ASP A 37 3.97 3.84 8.24
N ILE A 38 3.31 2.69 8.39
CA ILE A 38 1.89 2.63 8.77
C ILE A 38 1.79 2.43 10.27
N THR A 39 1.12 3.37 10.93
CA THR A 39 0.84 3.32 12.37
C THR A 39 -0.67 3.31 12.60
N ASP A 40 -1.16 2.27 13.25
CA ASP A 40 -2.52 2.14 13.77
C ASP A 40 -2.50 1.18 14.96
N SER A 41 -2.33 1.73 16.16
CA SER A 41 -2.24 0.94 17.38
C SER A 41 -3.51 0.14 17.67
N ARG A 42 -4.68 0.55 17.14
CA ARG A 42 -5.95 -0.16 17.33
C ARG A 42 -6.02 -1.40 16.44
N ALA A 43 -5.37 -1.37 15.28
CA ALA A 43 -5.21 -2.51 14.39
C ALA A 43 -3.93 -3.33 14.69
N GLY A 44 -3.17 -2.97 15.73
CA GLY A 44 -1.91 -3.63 16.08
C GLY A 44 -0.71 -3.25 15.20
N LEU A 45 -0.81 -2.18 14.40
CA LEU A 45 0.25 -1.68 13.53
C LEU A 45 1.06 -0.60 14.27
N SER A 46 2.33 -0.87 14.58
CA SER A 46 3.17 0.06 15.35
C SER A 46 4.15 0.89 14.52
N ALA A 47 4.46 0.47 13.29
CA ALA A 47 5.25 1.20 12.26
C ALA A 47 5.55 0.24 11.09
N GLU A 48 4.51 -0.37 10.50
CA GLU A 48 4.77 -1.36 9.46
C GLU A 48 5.16 -0.68 8.15
N LYS A 49 6.33 -1.05 7.62
CA LYS A 49 6.85 -0.51 6.37
C LYS A 49 6.10 -1.08 5.18
N LYS A 50 5.57 -0.20 4.33
CA LYS A 50 4.94 -0.56 3.06
C LYS A 50 5.51 0.30 1.93
N ARG A 51 5.55 -0.27 0.73
CA ARG A 51 5.90 0.46 -0.49
C ARG A 51 4.64 0.95 -1.18
N VAL A 52 4.62 2.20 -1.62
CA VAL A 52 3.55 2.76 -2.44
C VAL A 52 3.66 2.21 -3.86
N LEU A 53 2.65 1.47 -4.31
CA LEU A 53 2.58 0.89 -5.66
C LEU A 53 1.51 1.55 -6.54
N GLY A 54 0.69 2.44 -5.98
CA GLY A 54 -0.30 3.19 -6.74
C GLY A 54 -0.84 4.37 -5.95
N LEU A 55 -1.22 5.41 -6.68
CA LEU A 55 -1.76 6.68 -6.17
C LEU A 55 -3.06 6.97 -6.92
N ILE A 56 -4.16 7.10 -6.20
CA ILE A 56 -5.47 7.39 -6.80
C ILE A 56 -6.10 8.58 -6.09
N LEU A 57 -6.27 9.69 -6.81
CA LEU A 57 -7.00 10.86 -6.35
C LEU A 57 -8.50 10.65 -6.58
N VAL A 58 -9.31 10.73 -5.52
CA VAL A 58 -10.76 10.52 -5.58
C VAL A 58 -11.47 11.79 -5.14
N TYR A 59 -12.30 12.34 -6.02
CA TYR A 59 -13.19 13.45 -5.68
C TYR A 59 -14.53 12.92 -5.13
N ASN A 60 -14.94 13.40 -3.95
CA ASN A 60 -16.25 13.14 -3.38
C ASN A 60 -17.18 14.34 -3.60
N PRO A 61 -18.11 14.29 -4.59
CA PRO A 61 -18.96 15.43 -4.93
C PRO A 61 -19.98 15.79 -3.86
N ARG A 62 -20.35 14.86 -2.97
CA ARG A 62 -21.30 15.13 -1.88
C ARG A 62 -20.68 15.99 -0.77
N ARG A 63 -19.36 15.90 -0.60
CA ARG A 63 -18.61 16.65 0.41
C ARG A 63 -17.77 17.78 -0.19
N GLY A 64 -17.58 17.78 -1.51
CA GLY A 64 -16.72 18.75 -2.18
C GLY A 64 -15.23 18.57 -1.87
N GLU A 65 -14.82 17.37 -1.49
CA GLU A 65 -13.48 17.08 -0.98
C GLU A 65 -12.73 16.08 -1.86
N TYR A 66 -11.41 16.15 -1.83
CA TYR A 66 -10.51 15.17 -2.43
C TYR A 66 -9.87 14.32 -1.33
N ASP A 67 -9.85 13.01 -1.55
CA ASP A 67 -9.07 12.05 -0.78
C ASP A 67 -8.06 11.38 -1.72
N GLU A 68 -6.95 10.91 -1.18
CA GLU A 68 -5.99 10.08 -1.88
C GLU A 68 -6.06 8.64 -1.37
N ARG A 69 -5.96 7.68 -2.28
CA ARG A 69 -5.86 6.26 -1.96
C ARG A 69 -4.50 5.74 -2.38
N LEU A 70 -3.79 5.14 -1.45
CA LEU A 70 -2.51 4.48 -1.70
C LEU A 70 -2.75 3.00 -1.88
N LEU A 71 -2.24 2.43 -2.98
CA LEU A 71 -2.06 0.99 -3.10
C LEU A 71 -0.69 0.63 -2.54
N LEU A 72 -0.65 -0.40 -1.71
CA LEU A 72 0.50 -0.76 -0.89
C LEU A 72 0.99 -2.15 -1.27
N GLY A 73 2.30 -2.34 -1.18
CA GLY A 73 2.94 -3.65 -1.24
C GLY A 73 3.94 -3.85 -0.10
N ALA A 74 4.42 -5.08 0.03
CA ALA A 74 5.58 -5.39 0.86
C ALA A 74 6.83 -4.61 0.39
N VAL A 75 7.76 -4.40 1.33
CA VAL A 75 9.09 -3.84 1.06
C VAL A 75 10.10 -4.95 0.83
#